data_AF-A0A5E4QS28-F1
#
_entry.id   AF-A0A5E4QS28-F1
#
_cell.length_a   1.000
_cell.length_b   1.000
_cell.length_c   1.000
_cell.angle_alpha   90.00
_cell.angle_beta   90.00
_cell.angle_gamma   90.00
#
_symmetry.space_group_name_H-M   'P 1'
#
loop_
_entity.id
_entity.type
_entity.pdbx_description
1 polymer ?
#
loop_
_entity_poly.entity_id
_entity_poly.type
_entity_poly.pdbx_seq_one_letter_code
_entity_poly.pdbx_strand_id
1 'polypeptide(L)'
;MRFSPQLILFLCLLCYCLSYDMFIGDTVHRKMVFHQRVKDIAIPFKKRIQTLSYSDPEKRLIKGIAAIDNDFSHASANITQGGVGYSYVTVRMKSQRHHPLNFEVEIYV
;
A
#
# COMPACT_ATOMS: atom_id res chain seq x y z
N MET A 1 29.95 -4.10 31.36
CA MET A 1 30.16 -4.54 29.96
C MET A 1 30.09 -3.29 29.07
N ARG A 2 31.21 -2.84 28.51
CA ARG A 2 31.24 -1.66 27.62
C ARG A 2 31.04 -2.14 26.18
N PHE A 3 29.84 -2.01 25.63
CA PHE A 3 29.58 -2.34 24.23
C PHE A 3 30.28 -1.33 23.32
N SER A 4 31.04 -1.81 22.34
CA SER A 4 31.72 -0.96 21.36
C SER A 4 30.68 -0.20 20.52
N PRO A 5 30.82 1.13 20.32
CA PRO A 5 29.88 1.92 19.52
C PRO A 5 29.74 1.42 18.08
N GLN A 6 30.76 0.74 17.55
CA GLN A 6 30.74 0.12 16.22
C GLN A 6 29.74 -1.03 16.14
N LEU A 7 29.57 -1.80 17.22
CA LEU A 7 28.62 -2.91 17.30
C LEU A 7 27.18 -2.40 17.30
N ILE A 8 26.93 -1.28 17.98
CA ILE A 8 25.61 -0.64 18.05
C ILE A 8 25.21 -0.11 16.67
N LEU A 9 26.13 0.56 15.96
CA LEU A 9 25.87 1.06 14.60
C LEU A 9 25.56 -0.07 13.62
N PHE A 10 26.29 -1.19 13.71
CA PHE A 10 26.05 -2.37 12.88
C PHE A 10 24.69 -3.03 13.16
N LEU A 11 24.28 -3.12 14.42
CA LEU A 11 22.98 -3.67 14.81
C LEU A 11 21.81 -2.80 14.33
N CYS A 12 21.96 -1.48 14.38
CA CYS A 12 20.96 -0.53 13.86
C CYS A 12 20.79 -0.66 12.34
N LEU A 13 21.87 -0.90 11.59
CA LEU A 13 21.83 -1.10 10.14
C LEU A 13 21.19 -2.45 9.75
N LEU A 14 21.13 -3.44 10.64
CA LEU A 14 20.47 -4.72 10.36
C LEU A 14 18.95 -4.68 10.52
N CYS A 15 18.39 -3.62 11.11
CA CYS A 15 16.95 -3.49 11.36
C CYS A 15 16.17 -2.79 10.23
N TYR A 16 16.51 -3.07 8.95
CA TYR A 16 15.66 -2.61 7.86
C TYR A 16 14.33 -3.37 7.86
N CYS A 17 13.25 -2.69 8.24
CA CYS A 17 11.90 -3.20 8.11
C CYS A 17 11.43 -3.05 6.67
N LEU A 18 11.30 -4.16 5.95
CA LEU A 18 10.65 -4.20 4.65
C LEU A 18 9.14 -4.28 4.86
N SER A 19 8.43 -3.18 4.57
CA SER A 19 6.98 -3.21 4.37
C SER A 19 6.66 -3.12 2.87
N TYR A 20 5.58 -3.77 2.47
CA TYR A 20 5.06 -3.76 1.10
C TYR A 20 3.82 -2.87 0.95
N ASP A 21 3.42 -2.20 2.03
CA ASP A 21 2.32 -1.25 2.03
C ASP A 21 2.68 -0.02 1.18
N MET A 22 1.70 0.52 0.48
CA MET A 22 1.86 1.71 -0.34
C MET A 22 1.14 2.88 0.32
N PHE A 23 1.89 3.87 0.78
CA PHE A 23 1.38 5.15 1.25
C PHE A 23 1.86 6.27 0.33
N ILE A 24 0.94 7.07 -0.19
CA ILE A 24 1.25 8.18 -1.08
C ILE A 24 0.48 9.42 -0.60
N GLY A 25 1.20 10.52 -0.38
CA GLY A 25 0.64 11.78 0.09
C GLY A 25 0.45 11.85 1.60
N ASP A 26 -0.52 12.67 2.01
CA ASP A 26 -0.85 12.94 3.40
C ASP A 26 -2.14 12.21 3.79
N THR A 27 -2.01 11.19 4.61
CA THR A 27 -3.13 10.41 5.18
C THR A 27 -3.47 10.88 6.61
N VAL A 28 -2.66 11.76 7.21
CA VAL A 28 -2.78 12.16 8.62
C VAL A 28 -3.71 13.37 8.73
N HIS A 29 -4.70 13.31 9.63
CA HIS A 29 -5.71 14.37 9.81
C HIS A 29 -6.53 14.72 8.54
N ARG A 30 -6.61 13.81 7.57
CA ARG A 30 -7.45 13.97 6.37
C ARG A 30 -8.72 13.15 6.49
N LYS A 31 -9.75 13.53 5.74
CA LYS A 31 -11.02 12.81 5.76
C LYS A 31 -10.90 11.60 4.83
N MET A 32 -11.01 10.40 5.38
CA MET A 32 -11.19 9.20 4.57
C MET A 32 -12.55 9.28 3.88
N VAL A 33 -12.56 9.27 2.55
CA VAL A 33 -13.79 9.34 1.75
C VAL A 33 -14.13 8.03 1.07
N PHE A 34 -13.15 7.15 0.94
CA PHE A 34 -13.34 5.86 0.33
C PHE A 34 -12.48 4.82 1.01
N HIS A 35 -13.07 3.65 1.21
CA HIS A 35 -12.46 2.49 1.81
C HIS A 35 -13.01 1.25 1.12
N GLN A 36 -12.13 0.43 0.56
CA GLN A 36 -12.52 -0.85 -0.03
C GLN A 36 -11.46 -1.91 0.18
N ARG A 37 -11.91 -3.08 0.65
CA ARG A 37 -11.09 -4.28 0.72
C ARG A 37 -11.17 -5.07 -0.58
N VAL A 38 -10.02 -5.33 -1.20
CA VAL A 38 -9.87 -6.12 -2.42
C VAL A 38 -9.28 -7.47 -2.05
N LYS A 39 -10.11 -8.51 -2.06
CA LYS A 39 -9.73 -9.87 -1.67
C LYS A 39 -9.97 -10.87 -2.80
N ASP A 40 -8.96 -11.67 -3.11
CA ASP A 40 -9.04 -12.76 -4.10
C ASP A 40 -8.29 -14.01 -3.64
N ILE A 41 -8.78 -15.17 -4.05
CA ILE A 41 -8.17 -16.47 -3.74
C ILE A 41 -6.82 -16.68 -4.44
N ALA A 42 -5.92 -17.42 -3.81
CA ALA A 42 -4.66 -17.83 -4.42
C ALA A 42 -4.87 -18.74 -5.65
N ILE A 43 -4.02 -18.62 -6.65
CA ILE A 43 -3.89 -19.61 -7.74
C ILE A 43 -2.49 -20.21 -7.67
N PRO A 44 -2.35 -21.55 -7.70
CA PRO A 44 -1.04 -22.19 -7.79
C PRO A 44 -0.23 -21.69 -9.00
N PHE A 45 1.06 -21.43 -8.77
CA PHE A 45 2.05 -20.99 -9.76
C PHE A 45 1.75 -19.68 -10.51
N LYS A 46 0.67 -18.97 -10.16
CA LYS A 46 0.25 -17.73 -10.84
C LYS A 46 0.19 -16.55 -9.86
N LYS A 47 0.53 -15.37 -10.37
CA LYS A 47 0.28 -14.09 -9.67
C LYS A 47 -1.05 -13.52 -10.18
N ARG A 48 -1.85 -12.94 -9.29
CA ARG A 48 -3.03 -12.17 -9.65
C ARG A 48 -2.70 -10.70 -9.74
N ILE A 49 -3.44 -10.00 -10.59
CA ILE A 49 -3.39 -8.55 -10.74
C ILE A 49 -4.84 -8.08 -10.68
N GLN A 50 -5.11 -7.10 -9.83
CA GLN A 50 -6.40 -6.43 -9.75
C GLN A 50 -6.20 -4.92 -9.82
N THR A 51 -7.18 -4.24 -10.38
CA THR A 51 -7.20 -2.78 -10.50
C THR A 51 -8.45 -2.24 -9.84
N LEU A 52 -8.27 -1.25 -8.97
CA LEU A 52 -9.35 -0.51 -8.34
C LEU A 52 -9.28 0.94 -8.80
N SER A 53 -10.36 1.42 -9.41
CA SER A 53 -10.48 2.82 -9.85
C SER A 53 -11.49 3.55 -8.98
N TYR A 54 -11.10 4.73 -8.52
CA TYR A 54 -11.92 5.65 -7.75
C TYR A 54 -11.94 7.01 -8.44
N SER A 55 -13.10 7.66 -8.42
CA SER A 55 -13.30 9.03 -8.90
C SER A 55 -14.21 9.75 -7.92
N ASP A 56 -13.76 10.88 -7.38
CA ASP A 56 -14.54 11.66 -6.42
C ASP A 56 -15.68 12.40 -7.16
N PRO A 57 -16.94 12.24 -6.75
CA PRO A 57 -18.08 12.90 -7.41
C PRO A 57 -18.06 14.42 -7.21
N GLU A 58 -17.53 14.90 -6.09
CA GLU A 58 -17.38 16.33 -5.77
C GLU A 58 -16.12 16.95 -6.41
N LYS A 59 -15.33 16.15 -7.14
CA LYS A 59 -14.06 16.55 -7.77
C LYS A 59 -13.04 17.15 -6.79
N ARG A 60 -13.09 16.74 -5.51
CA ARG A 60 -12.09 17.14 -4.52
C ARG A 60 -10.75 16.49 -4.85
N LEU A 61 -9.67 17.19 -4.51
CA LEU A 61 -8.32 16.71 -4.74
C LEU A 61 -7.95 15.68 -3.69
N ILE A 62 -7.54 14.49 -4.15
CA ILE A 62 -7.00 13.44 -3.29
C ILE A 62 -5.73 13.96 -2.61
N LYS A 63 -5.67 13.84 -1.29
CA LYS A 63 -4.54 14.24 -0.44
C LYS A 63 -3.67 13.06 -0.05
N GLY A 64 -4.28 11.89 0.13
CA GLY A 64 -3.58 10.69 0.58
C GLY A 64 -4.22 9.43 0.03
N ILE A 65 -3.39 8.42 -0.22
CA ILE A 65 -3.81 7.08 -0.62
C ILE A 65 -3.00 6.09 0.20
N ALA A 66 -3.69 5.14 0.82
CA ALA A 66 -3.08 3.99 1.48
C ALA A 66 -3.57 2.71 0.80
N ALA A 67 -2.66 1.81 0.48
CA ALA A 67 -2.97 0.43 0.11
C ALA A 67 -2.16 -0.50 1.00
N ILE A 68 -2.85 -1.12 1.95
CA ILE A 68 -2.27 -1.91 3.04
C ILE A 68 -2.47 -3.39 2.72
N ASP A 69 -1.40 -4.19 2.76
CA ASP A 69 -1.52 -5.65 2.62
C ASP A 69 -1.85 -6.28 3.97
N ASN A 70 -3.10 -6.74 4.12
CA ASN A 70 -3.59 -7.32 5.35
C ASN A 70 -3.07 -8.74 5.62
N ASP A 71 -2.59 -9.45 4.60
CA ASP A 71 -2.07 -10.81 4.74
C ASP A 71 -0.55 -10.83 4.95
N PHE A 72 0.10 -9.65 4.99
CA PHE A 72 1.56 -9.49 4.96
C PHE A 72 2.20 -10.35 3.86
N SER A 73 1.48 -10.53 2.76
CA SER A 73 2.00 -11.21 1.60
C SER A 73 3.00 -10.26 0.94
N HIS A 74 4.03 -10.75 0.26
CA HIS A 74 4.93 -9.86 -0.49
C HIS A 74 4.24 -9.35 -1.77
N ALA A 75 2.95 -9.01 -1.69
CA ALA A 75 2.16 -8.42 -2.74
C ALA A 75 2.47 -6.92 -2.83
N SER A 76 2.25 -6.33 -3.99
CA SER A 76 2.64 -4.94 -4.27
C SER A 76 1.46 -4.16 -4.82
N ALA A 77 1.27 -2.93 -4.35
CA ALA A 77 0.35 -1.96 -4.93
C ALA A 77 1.13 -0.84 -5.65
N ASN A 78 0.57 -0.32 -6.73
CA ASN A 78 1.10 0.82 -7.47
C ASN A 78 -0.05 1.66 -8.05
N ILE A 79 0.13 2.97 -8.16
CA ILE A 79 -0.81 3.83 -8.91
C ILE A 79 -0.49 3.73 -10.41
N THR A 80 -1.50 3.47 -11.23
CA THR A 80 -1.35 3.45 -12.70
C THR A 80 -1.88 4.70 -13.37
N GLN A 81 -2.85 5.40 -12.75
CA GLN A 81 -3.46 6.62 -13.27
C GLN A 81 -3.93 7.53 -12.13
N GLY A 82 -3.90 8.85 -12.35
CA GLY A 82 -4.32 9.84 -11.36
C GLY A 82 -3.43 9.83 -10.11
N GLY A 83 -4.04 9.96 -8.94
CA GLY A 83 -3.35 9.90 -7.65
C GLY A 83 -3.51 11.17 -6.82
N VAL A 84 -2.56 11.41 -5.91
CA VAL A 84 -2.56 12.62 -5.09
C VAL A 84 -2.47 13.87 -5.97
N GLY A 85 -3.31 14.86 -5.70
CA GLY A 85 -3.45 16.07 -6.52
C GLY A 85 -4.45 15.93 -7.68
N TYR A 86 -4.99 14.74 -7.93
CA TYR A 86 -6.08 14.49 -8.88
C TYR A 86 -7.39 14.20 -8.14
N SER A 87 -8.52 14.30 -8.83
CA SER A 87 -9.83 13.89 -8.29
C SER A 87 -10.17 12.42 -8.55
N TYR A 88 -9.23 11.66 -9.12
CA TYR A 88 -9.39 10.25 -9.45
C TYR A 88 -8.07 9.52 -9.26
N VAL A 89 -8.14 8.22 -9.04
CA VAL A 89 -6.97 7.34 -8.93
C VAL A 89 -7.34 5.94 -9.40
N THR A 90 -6.41 5.29 -10.08
CA THR A 90 -6.46 3.85 -10.33
C THR A 90 -5.27 3.18 -9.64
N VAL A 91 -5.57 2.31 -8.67
CA VAL A 91 -4.59 1.52 -7.93
C VAL A 91 -4.56 0.11 -8.49
N ARG A 92 -3.36 -0.35 -8.87
CA ARG A 92 -3.11 -1.71 -9.34
C ARG A 92 -2.40 -2.50 -8.26
N MET A 93 -3.06 -3.54 -7.76
CA MET A 93 -2.53 -4.48 -6.77
C MET A 93 -2.12 -5.78 -7.46
N LYS A 94 -1.01 -6.37 -7.03
CA LYS A 94 -0.47 -7.60 -7.60
C LYS A 94 -0.04 -8.56 -6.49
N SER A 95 -0.57 -9.77 -6.51
CA SER A 95 -0.29 -10.78 -5.48
C SER A 95 1.12 -11.37 -5.61
N GLN A 96 1.63 -11.92 -4.50
CA GLN A 96 2.74 -12.87 -4.56
C GLN A 96 2.26 -14.19 -5.17
N ARG A 97 3.18 -14.96 -5.76
CA ARG A 97 2.85 -16.25 -6.40
C ARG A 97 2.44 -17.25 -5.32
N HIS A 98 1.33 -17.98 -5.52
CA HIS A 98 0.72 -18.89 -4.53
C HIS A 98 0.07 -18.24 -3.32
N HIS A 99 0.07 -16.91 -3.22
CA HIS A 99 -0.61 -16.20 -2.13
C HIS A 99 -1.93 -15.59 -2.60
N PRO A 100 -2.93 -15.49 -1.71
CA PRO A 100 -4.12 -14.71 -1.97
C PRO A 100 -3.75 -13.23 -2.15
N LEU A 101 -4.69 -12.46 -2.69
CA LEU A 101 -4.60 -11.00 -2.67
C LEU A 101 -5.53 -10.51 -1.57
N ASN A 102 -5.05 -9.65 -0.67
CA ASN A 102 -5.89 -9.04 0.37
C ASN A 102 -5.38 -7.64 0.69
N PHE A 103 -5.83 -6.66 -0.10
CA PHE A 103 -5.49 -5.25 0.11
C PHE A 103 -6.65 -4.49 0.71
N GLU A 104 -6.32 -3.57 1.60
CA GLU A 104 -7.22 -2.52 2.09
C GLU A 104 -6.80 -1.21 1.44
N VAL A 105 -7.67 -0.68 0.58
CA VAL A 105 -7.40 0.57 -0.13
C VAL A 105 -8.24 1.69 0.47
N GLU A 106 -7.55 2.73 0.89
CA GLU A 106 -8.13 3.90 1.54
C GLU A 106 -7.72 5.17 0.77
N ILE A 107 -8.67 6.07 0.59
CA ILE A 107 -8.46 7.34 -0.12
C ILE A 107 -8.93 8.49 0.76
N TYR A 108 -8.06 9.48 0.87
CA TYR A 108 -8.19 10.64 1.72
C TYR A 108 -8.22 11.91 0.87
N VAL A 109 -9.12 12.83 1.22
CA VAL A 109 -9.23 14.19 0.62
C VAL A 109 -9.10 15.28 1.68
#